data_AF-A0A9W9Y8P4-F1
#
_entry.id   AF-A0A9W9Y8P4-F1
#
_cell.length_a   1.000
_cell.length_b   1.000
_cell.length_c   1.000
_cell.angle_alpha   90.00
_cell.angle_beta   90.00
_cell.angle_gamma   90.00
#
_symmetry.space_group_name_H-M   'P 1'
#
loop_
_entity.id
_entity.type
_entity.pdbx_description
1 polymer ?
#
loop_
_entity_poly.entity_id
_entity_poly.type
_entity_poly.pdbx_seq_one_letter_code
_entity_poly.pdbx_strand_id
1 'polypeptide(L)'
;MLLLTVLKEAHKSHPSGRWWIKADPCDVRKGLRESLRYQWNGDEDLGDGALQRLHTAYTKQRQFITCLGLRERERILSQDLDVVMSNFTEDEEFLKRGGENVRKAYEEKRNKQKSSEALLMTLAWDLTGFEELLAQCLKFKETVGNIKNRLSMPRSDQGNIRSEVSILRKQLLPYTKDLYGKRRTAATHLFVFMIADELRNMKPYAVPARVLPFKSISDQKVRELEEEIRNAMTSIGMQVVGFVTDGEFSSLRTMGKSRPISIIQLISDARAEARATSVKRIESYLCLGRDGNPICRHPAIPLVDVRWLHECVNEDGVPVPFQEAIFRLQRRMFPHSHDPYPWVTGKEDTISTCLKSIMATYLFREKVRSLKEMGVDFTQHLVVPETDTQTGEFVHQREDHNHLLKRIINCLREGQIPGLDLRYFRDALHDPNTGLTYEATTGRNKQSVPDCEKLISPWSHRLHGNQ
;
A
#
# COMPACT_ATOMS: atom_id res chain seq x y z
N MET A 1 23.82 -3.88 8.06
CA MET A 1 25.00 -3.02 8.30
C MET A 1 24.77 -1.55 7.92
N LEU A 2 23.88 -1.22 6.97
CA LEU A 2 23.63 0.17 6.52
C LEU A 2 22.80 1.05 7.48
N LEU A 3 21.78 0.51 8.16
CA LEU A 3 20.82 1.32 8.95
C LEU A 3 21.52 2.17 10.03
N LEU A 4 22.28 1.54 10.93
CA LEU A 4 22.89 2.24 12.06
C LEU A 4 23.88 3.32 11.61
N THR A 5 24.59 3.10 10.50
CA THR A 5 25.51 4.07 9.93
C THR A 5 24.77 5.32 9.45
N VAL A 6 23.68 5.14 8.71
CA VAL A 6 22.85 6.27 8.24
C VAL A 6 22.29 7.06 9.42
N LEU A 7 21.74 6.37 10.43
CA LEU A 7 21.17 7.02 11.60
C LEU A 7 22.22 7.81 12.39
N LYS A 8 23.43 7.27 12.57
CA LYS A 8 24.54 7.96 13.26
C LYS A 8 24.98 9.22 12.52
N GLU A 9 25.12 9.17 11.20
CA GLU A 9 25.47 10.36 10.41
C GLU A 9 24.37 11.42 10.43
N ALA A 10 23.10 11.01 10.32
CA ALA A 10 21.97 11.91 10.46
C ALA A 10 21.94 12.60 11.83
N HIS A 11 22.08 11.83 12.92
CA HIS A 11 22.14 12.37 14.28
C HIS A 11 23.34 13.31 14.47
N LYS A 12 24.52 12.95 13.96
CA LYS A 12 25.70 13.82 14.02
C LYS A 12 25.47 15.16 13.32
N SER A 13 24.76 15.15 12.19
CA SER A 13 24.44 16.38 11.44
C SER A 13 23.41 17.27 12.16
N HIS A 14 22.51 16.69 12.95
CA HIS A 14 21.54 17.43 13.74
C HIS A 14 21.28 16.74 15.10
N PRO A 15 22.16 16.97 16.10
CA PRO A 15 22.12 16.25 17.38
C PRO A 15 20.87 16.53 18.20
N SER A 16 20.33 17.75 18.13
CA SER A 16 19.08 18.14 18.78
C SER A 16 17.85 17.96 17.88
N GLY A 17 18.01 17.29 16.75
CA GLY A 17 16.96 17.11 15.76
C GLY A 17 15.84 16.19 16.26
N ARG A 18 14.63 16.52 15.84
CA ARG A 18 13.42 15.72 16.04
C ARG A 18 13.07 15.07 14.71
N TRP A 19 12.77 13.78 14.70
CA TRP A 19 12.79 13.00 13.46
C TRP A 19 11.49 12.24 13.23
N TRP A 20 10.95 12.35 12.02
CA TRP A 20 9.92 11.47 11.49
C TRP A 20 10.53 10.22 10.90
N ILE A 21 9.88 9.09 11.10
CA ILE A 21 10.05 7.90 10.28
C ILE A 21 9.01 7.97 9.16
N LYS A 22 9.43 7.74 7.91
CA LYS A 22 8.53 7.66 6.76
C LYS A 22 8.64 6.29 6.13
N ALA A 23 7.53 5.68 5.77
CA ALA A 23 7.50 4.46 4.97
C ALA A 23 6.79 4.73 3.64
N ASP A 24 7.44 4.33 2.55
CA ASP A 24 6.96 4.56 1.19
C ASP A 24 7.09 3.27 0.36
N PRO A 25 5.97 2.67 -0.08
CA PRO A 25 5.97 1.63 -1.10
C PRO A 25 6.23 2.25 -2.48
N CYS A 26 7.36 1.90 -3.09
CA CYS A 26 7.74 2.40 -4.39
C CYS A 26 7.71 1.27 -5.43
N ASP A 27 7.00 1.51 -6.53
CA ASP A 27 7.12 0.67 -7.73
C ASP A 27 8.50 0.85 -8.36
N VAL A 28 9.17 -0.27 -8.63
CA VAL A 28 10.44 -0.28 -9.35
C VAL A 28 10.22 -0.89 -10.71
N ARG A 29 10.49 -0.10 -11.76
CA ARG A 29 10.59 -0.63 -13.11
C ARG A 29 11.75 -1.60 -13.15
N LYS A 30 11.54 -2.81 -13.68
CA LYS A 30 12.61 -3.77 -13.95
C LYS A 30 13.74 -3.05 -14.70
N GLY A 31 14.84 -2.77 -14.01
CA GLY A 31 15.99 -2.02 -14.52
C GLY A 31 16.63 -2.73 -15.71
N LEU A 32 17.21 -1.92 -16.61
CA LEU A 32 17.87 -2.32 -17.86
C LEU A 32 18.71 -3.60 -17.71
N ARG A 33 18.44 -4.55 -18.62
CA ARG A 33 19.18 -5.82 -18.74
C ARG A 33 20.62 -5.55 -19.16
N GLU A 34 21.48 -6.53 -18.89
CA GLU A 34 22.84 -6.67 -19.43
C GLU A 34 22.96 -5.94 -20.79
N SER A 35 23.80 -4.91 -20.83
CA SER A 35 23.90 -4.02 -22.00
C SER A 35 24.23 -4.81 -23.26
N LEU A 36 24.08 -4.20 -24.44
CA LEU A 36 24.52 -4.80 -25.72
C LEU A 36 26.01 -5.24 -25.70
N ARG A 37 26.79 -4.80 -24.70
CA ARG A 37 28.20 -5.16 -24.48
C ARG A 37 28.40 -6.30 -23.48
N TYR A 38 27.32 -6.97 -23.07
CA TYR A 38 27.34 -8.05 -22.09
C TYR A 38 27.90 -7.66 -20.71
N GLN A 39 27.73 -6.39 -20.34
CA GLN A 39 28.09 -5.86 -19.03
C GLN A 39 26.84 -5.83 -18.16
N TRP A 40 26.97 -6.41 -16.96
CA TRP A 40 25.94 -6.39 -15.94
C TRP A 40 25.92 -5.02 -15.25
N ASN A 41 24.82 -4.27 -15.39
CA ASN A 41 24.61 -2.99 -14.73
C ASN A 41 23.19 -2.94 -14.16
N GLY A 42 23.04 -2.56 -12.89
CA GLY A 42 21.76 -2.12 -12.33
C GLY A 42 21.07 -3.07 -11.33
N ASP A 43 21.45 -4.35 -11.25
CA ASP A 43 20.93 -5.22 -10.18
C ASP A 43 21.96 -5.32 -9.04
N GLU A 44 21.52 -5.01 -7.82
CA GLU A 44 22.27 -5.25 -6.58
C GLU A 44 21.69 -6.45 -5.83
N ASP A 45 22.56 -7.23 -5.20
CA ASP A 45 22.16 -8.35 -4.35
C ASP A 45 21.64 -7.81 -3.02
N LEU A 46 20.56 -8.42 -2.54
CA LEU A 46 19.85 -7.97 -1.35
C LEU A 46 20.54 -8.43 -0.05
N GLY A 47 21.72 -9.05 -0.15
CA GLY A 47 22.51 -9.58 0.96
C GLY A 47 22.25 -11.06 1.25
N ASP A 48 21.45 -11.75 0.44
CA ASP A 48 21.19 -13.19 0.53
C ASP A 48 22.08 -14.03 -0.41
N GLY A 49 22.87 -13.35 -1.23
CA GLY A 49 23.78 -13.92 -2.22
C GLY A 49 23.07 -14.64 -3.37
N ALA A 50 21.75 -14.55 -3.47
CA ALA A 50 20.99 -15.24 -4.51
C ALA A 50 21.32 -14.69 -5.90
N LEU A 51 21.46 -13.36 -6.01
CA LEU A 51 21.85 -12.71 -7.25
C LEU A 51 23.31 -13.02 -7.58
N GLN A 52 24.22 -12.99 -6.60
CA GLN A 52 25.63 -13.37 -6.82
C GLN A 52 25.77 -14.82 -7.32
N ARG A 53 25.02 -15.76 -6.74
CA ARG A 53 25.01 -17.17 -7.19
C ARG A 53 24.48 -17.28 -8.62
N LEU A 54 23.38 -16.59 -8.92
CA LEU A 54 22.79 -16.59 -10.26
C LEU A 54 23.74 -15.99 -11.31
N HIS A 55 24.36 -14.84 -11.00
CA HIS A 55 25.33 -14.18 -11.87
C HIS A 55 26.58 -15.05 -12.11
N THR A 56 27.07 -15.73 -11.07
CA THR A 56 28.19 -16.66 -11.17
C THR A 56 27.85 -17.85 -12.07
N ALA A 57 26.66 -18.44 -11.90
CA ALA A 57 26.18 -19.54 -12.75
C ALA A 57 26.04 -19.11 -14.22
N TYR A 58 25.42 -17.94 -14.47
CA TYR A 58 25.31 -17.35 -15.80
C TYR A 58 26.68 -17.15 -16.47
N THR A 59 27.62 -16.54 -15.74
CA THR A 59 28.96 -16.24 -16.26
C THR A 59 29.71 -17.53 -16.60
N LYS A 60 29.66 -18.54 -15.73
CA LYS A 60 30.28 -19.85 -15.97
C LYS A 60 29.70 -20.53 -17.20
N GLN A 61 28.36 -20.58 -17.32
CA GLN A 61 27.69 -21.21 -18.45
C GLN A 61 27.96 -20.47 -19.76
N ARG A 62 27.95 -19.14 -19.75
CA ARG A 62 28.30 -18.32 -20.91
C ARG A 62 29.74 -18.53 -21.37
N GLN A 63 30.71 -18.55 -20.43
CA GLN A 63 32.12 -18.82 -20.75
C GLN A 63 32.30 -20.22 -21.36
N PHE A 64 31.63 -21.22 -20.78
CA PHE A 64 31.61 -22.58 -21.29
C PHE A 64 31.08 -22.64 -22.73
N ILE A 65 29.90 -22.05 -22.99
CA ILE A 65 29.31 -21.99 -24.33
C ILE A 65 30.24 -21.27 -25.32
N THR A 66 30.85 -20.15 -24.91
CA THR A 66 31.76 -19.37 -25.77
C THR A 66 32.96 -20.19 -26.26
N CYS A 67 33.39 -21.18 -25.47
CA CYS A 67 34.53 -22.05 -25.79
C CYS A 67 34.11 -23.40 -26.43
N LEU A 68 32.81 -23.68 -26.55
CA LEU A 68 32.30 -24.96 -27.04
C LEU A 68 32.81 -25.25 -28.45
N GLY A 69 33.49 -26.39 -28.63
CA GLY A 69 34.04 -26.83 -29.92
C GLY A 69 35.18 -25.95 -30.46
N LEU A 70 35.92 -25.25 -29.59
CA LEU A 70 37.09 -24.45 -29.95
C LEU A 70 38.36 -24.93 -29.23
N ARG A 71 39.51 -24.75 -29.88
CA ARG A 71 40.86 -24.97 -29.32
C ARG A 71 40.98 -26.37 -28.68
N GLU A 72 41.54 -26.45 -27.47
CA GLU A 72 41.77 -27.67 -26.70
C GLU A 72 40.49 -28.46 -26.39
N ARG A 73 39.31 -27.82 -26.44
CA ARG A 73 38.02 -28.47 -26.19
C ARG A 73 37.47 -29.26 -27.37
N GLU A 74 38.04 -29.10 -28.58
CA GLU A 74 37.63 -29.86 -29.76
C GLU A 74 37.79 -31.38 -29.56
N ARG A 75 38.82 -31.78 -28.80
CA ARG A 75 39.11 -33.19 -28.51
C ARG A 75 38.15 -33.83 -27.51
N ILE A 76 37.42 -33.02 -26.74
CA ILE A 76 36.46 -33.47 -25.71
C ILE A 76 35.03 -33.06 -26.04
N LEU A 77 34.75 -32.72 -27.31
CA LEU A 77 33.44 -32.22 -27.75
C LEU A 77 32.28 -33.13 -27.34
N SER A 78 32.45 -34.46 -27.40
CA SER A 78 31.41 -35.40 -26.96
C SER A 78 31.02 -35.20 -25.49
N GLN A 79 32.01 -35.05 -24.60
CA GLN A 79 31.79 -34.80 -23.17
C GLN A 79 31.19 -33.41 -22.94
N ASP A 80 31.62 -32.41 -23.70
CA ASP A 80 31.02 -31.07 -23.62
C ASP A 80 29.55 -31.08 -24.03
N LEU A 81 29.19 -31.85 -25.06
CA LEU A 81 27.79 -32.01 -25.49
C LEU A 81 26.96 -32.78 -24.45
N ASP A 82 27.56 -33.70 -23.68
CA ASP A 82 26.89 -34.32 -22.53
C ASP A 82 26.55 -33.29 -21.44
N VAL A 83 27.48 -32.40 -21.13
CA VAL A 83 27.24 -31.29 -20.18
C VAL A 83 26.13 -30.37 -20.69
N VAL A 84 26.15 -30.02 -21.98
CA VAL A 84 25.08 -29.21 -22.60
C VAL A 84 23.72 -29.92 -22.50
N MET A 85 23.66 -31.22 -22.77
CA MET A 85 22.41 -31.99 -22.69
C MET A 85 21.87 -32.10 -21.26
N SER A 86 22.75 -32.27 -20.28
CA SER A 86 22.38 -32.24 -18.86
C SER A 86 21.77 -30.90 -18.48
N ASN A 87 22.40 -29.78 -18.87
CA ASN A 87 21.87 -28.45 -18.61
C ASN A 87 20.50 -28.23 -19.23
N PHE A 88 20.26 -28.72 -20.46
CA PHE A 88 18.92 -28.61 -21.07
C PHE A 88 17.85 -29.41 -20.33
N THR A 89 18.21 -30.50 -19.66
CA THR A 89 17.25 -31.26 -18.86
C THR A 89 16.80 -30.46 -17.66
N GLU A 90 17.73 -29.78 -16.98
CA GLU A 90 17.42 -28.83 -15.90
C GLU A 90 16.62 -27.62 -16.39
N ASP A 91 17.00 -27.07 -17.56
CA ASP A 91 16.31 -25.94 -18.17
C ASP A 91 14.86 -26.28 -18.53
N GLU A 92 14.63 -27.45 -19.13
CA GLU A 92 13.30 -27.93 -19.50
C GLU A 92 12.38 -28.05 -18.27
N GLU A 93 12.89 -28.63 -17.19
CA GLU A 93 12.15 -28.77 -15.93
C GLU A 93 11.82 -27.40 -15.32
N PHE A 94 12.78 -26.47 -15.31
CA PHE A 94 12.56 -25.09 -14.87
C PHE A 94 11.48 -24.38 -15.72
N LEU A 95 11.60 -24.44 -17.05
CA LEU A 95 10.71 -23.75 -17.98
C LEU A 95 9.29 -24.31 -17.94
N LYS A 96 9.11 -25.63 -17.83
CA LYS A 96 7.79 -26.27 -17.66
C LYS A 96 7.11 -25.82 -16.37
N ARG A 97 7.82 -25.89 -15.24
CA ARG A 97 7.29 -25.44 -13.94
C ARG A 97 6.96 -23.94 -13.94
N GLY A 98 7.86 -23.12 -14.48
CA GLY A 98 7.68 -21.67 -14.58
C GLY A 98 6.47 -21.30 -15.44
N GLY A 99 6.35 -21.92 -16.63
CA GLY A 99 5.21 -21.72 -17.53
C GLY A 99 3.87 -22.09 -16.90
N GLU A 100 3.80 -23.22 -16.20
CA GLU A 100 2.57 -23.65 -15.51
C GLU A 100 2.16 -22.67 -14.39
N ASN A 101 3.12 -22.19 -13.60
CA ASN A 101 2.86 -21.21 -12.55
C ASN A 101 2.30 -19.89 -13.12
N VAL A 102 2.87 -19.40 -14.24
CA VAL A 102 2.39 -18.17 -14.89
C VAL A 102 1.01 -18.38 -15.53
N ARG A 103 0.77 -19.54 -16.17
CA ARG A 103 -0.53 -19.90 -16.74
C ARG A 103 -1.62 -19.90 -15.68
N LYS A 104 -1.38 -20.58 -14.56
CA LYS A 104 -2.31 -20.59 -13.43
C LYS A 104 -2.60 -19.18 -12.91
N ALA A 105 -1.57 -18.35 -12.72
CA ALA A 105 -1.73 -16.97 -12.28
C ALA A 105 -2.53 -16.12 -13.29
N TYR A 106 -2.31 -16.32 -14.59
CA TYR A 106 -3.06 -15.66 -15.66
C TYR A 106 -4.54 -16.05 -15.63
N GLU A 107 -4.86 -17.34 -15.56
CA GLU A 107 -6.24 -17.84 -15.51
C GLU A 107 -6.98 -17.37 -14.26
N GLU A 108 -6.33 -17.45 -13.09
CA GLU A 108 -6.89 -16.96 -11.82
C GLU A 108 -7.22 -15.46 -11.87
N LYS A 109 -6.38 -14.66 -12.54
CA LYS A 109 -6.61 -13.22 -12.69
C LYS A 109 -7.65 -12.93 -13.77
N ARG A 110 -7.63 -13.66 -14.89
CA ARG A 110 -8.61 -13.52 -15.97
C ARG A 110 -10.02 -13.82 -15.51
N ASN A 111 -10.20 -14.80 -14.64
CA ASN A 111 -11.50 -15.18 -14.08
C ASN A 111 -12.04 -14.20 -13.03
N LYS A 112 -11.22 -13.24 -12.57
CA LYS A 112 -11.65 -12.19 -11.63
C LYS A 112 -12.12 -10.95 -12.39
N GLN A 113 -13.36 -10.52 -12.13
CA GLN A 113 -14.03 -9.37 -12.74
C GLN A 113 -13.33 -7.99 -12.57
N LYS A 114 -12.26 -7.90 -11.76
CA LYS A 114 -11.57 -6.65 -11.40
C LYS A 114 -10.10 -6.58 -11.79
N SER A 115 -9.59 -7.52 -12.60
CA SER A 115 -8.18 -7.49 -13.01
C SER A 115 -7.94 -6.43 -14.09
N SER A 116 -6.90 -5.61 -13.92
CA SER A 116 -6.50 -4.61 -14.92
C SER A 116 -5.95 -5.27 -16.19
N GLU A 117 -6.22 -4.69 -17.36
CA GLU A 117 -5.69 -5.14 -18.64
C GLU A 117 -4.16 -5.20 -18.68
N ALA A 118 -3.47 -4.20 -18.10
CA ALA A 118 -2.01 -4.16 -18.03
C ALA A 118 -1.40 -5.37 -17.30
N LEU A 119 -2.04 -5.82 -16.21
CA LEU A 119 -1.63 -7.02 -15.48
C LEU A 119 -1.82 -8.28 -16.32
N LEU A 120 -2.95 -8.41 -17.01
CA LEU A 120 -3.24 -9.56 -17.87
C LEU A 120 -2.25 -9.62 -19.04
N MET A 121 -1.95 -8.49 -19.68
CA MET A 121 -0.93 -8.39 -20.72
C MET A 121 0.45 -8.80 -20.20
N THR A 122 0.84 -8.32 -19.02
CA THR A 122 2.14 -8.69 -18.43
C THR A 122 2.25 -10.21 -18.21
N LEU A 123 1.20 -10.83 -17.66
CA LEU A 123 1.16 -12.28 -17.44
C LEU A 123 1.15 -13.06 -18.77
N ALA A 124 0.45 -12.57 -19.80
CA ALA A 124 0.44 -13.18 -21.13
C ALA A 124 1.83 -13.13 -21.78
N TRP A 125 2.49 -11.95 -21.77
CA TRP A 125 3.87 -11.81 -22.25
C TRP A 125 4.85 -12.69 -21.48
N ASP A 126 4.66 -12.83 -20.17
CA ASP A 126 5.51 -13.71 -19.37
C ASP A 126 5.32 -15.18 -19.73
N LEU A 127 4.08 -15.61 -20.00
CA LEU A 127 3.75 -16.97 -20.45
C LEU A 127 4.37 -17.26 -21.82
N THR A 128 4.16 -16.38 -22.81
CA THR A 128 4.76 -16.52 -24.14
C THR A 128 6.28 -16.66 -24.05
N GLY A 129 6.93 -15.85 -23.20
CA GLY A 129 8.38 -15.95 -23.02
C GLY A 129 8.84 -17.30 -22.42
N PHE A 130 8.03 -17.97 -21.59
CA PHE A 130 8.36 -19.33 -21.12
C PHE A 130 8.16 -20.37 -22.23
N GLU A 131 7.09 -20.25 -23.02
CA GLU A 131 6.78 -21.17 -24.12
C GLU A 131 7.82 -21.10 -25.25
N GLU A 132 8.26 -19.90 -25.63
CA GLU A 132 9.31 -19.69 -26.63
C GLU A 132 10.65 -20.29 -26.20
N LEU A 133 11.05 -20.08 -24.93
CA LEU A 133 12.28 -20.65 -24.39
C LEU A 133 12.22 -22.17 -24.30
N LEU A 134 11.06 -22.73 -23.93
CA LEU A 134 10.87 -24.18 -23.89
C LEU A 134 11.00 -24.79 -25.29
N ALA A 135 10.38 -24.17 -26.29
CA ALA A 135 10.51 -24.59 -27.68
C ALA A 135 11.97 -24.55 -28.18
N GLN A 136 12.71 -23.48 -27.84
CA GLN A 136 14.14 -23.39 -28.14
C GLN A 136 14.95 -24.49 -27.45
N CYS A 137 14.70 -24.73 -26.16
CA CYS A 137 15.36 -25.78 -25.39
C CYS A 137 15.18 -27.16 -26.04
N LEU A 138 13.95 -27.54 -26.39
CA LEU A 138 13.65 -28.82 -27.05
C LEU A 138 14.36 -28.95 -28.41
N LYS A 139 14.35 -27.88 -29.22
CA LYS A 139 15.05 -27.83 -30.50
C LYS A 139 16.57 -27.99 -30.34
N PHE A 140 17.16 -27.38 -29.31
CA PHE A 140 18.58 -27.53 -29.05
C PHE A 140 18.94 -28.92 -28.52
N LYS A 141 18.08 -29.56 -27.71
CA LYS A 141 18.27 -30.97 -27.32
C LYS A 141 18.32 -31.88 -28.55
N GLU A 142 17.39 -31.70 -29.49
CA GLU A 142 17.40 -32.45 -30.74
C GLU A 142 18.69 -32.20 -31.54
N THR A 143 19.07 -30.92 -31.69
CA THR A 143 20.29 -30.53 -32.42
C THR A 143 21.54 -31.15 -31.81
N VAL A 144 21.69 -31.10 -30.49
CA VAL A 144 22.83 -31.70 -29.78
C VAL A 144 22.81 -33.23 -29.89
N GLY A 145 21.63 -33.86 -29.78
CA GLY A 145 21.47 -35.29 -29.98
C GLY A 145 21.92 -35.74 -31.38
N ASN A 146 21.53 -35.00 -32.42
CA ASN A 146 21.92 -35.26 -33.79
C ASN A 146 23.44 -35.10 -34.01
N ILE A 147 24.05 -34.06 -33.44
CA ILE A 147 25.51 -33.86 -33.49
C ILE A 147 26.22 -35.02 -32.79
N LYS A 148 25.77 -35.44 -31.59
CA LYS A 148 26.36 -36.56 -30.85
C LYS A 148 26.27 -37.88 -31.62
N ASN A 149 25.10 -38.18 -32.19
CA ASN A 149 24.91 -39.40 -32.99
C ASN A 149 25.85 -39.42 -34.20
N ARG A 150 26.08 -38.26 -34.84
CA ARG A 150 27.03 -38.14 -35.94
C ARG A 150 28.48 -38.25 -35.48
N LEU A 151 28.84 -37.74 -34.30
CA LEU A 151 30.18 -37.91 -33.73
C LEU A 151 30.56 -39.38 -33.52
N SER A 152 29.59 -40.27 -33.27
CA SER A 152 29.83 -41.72 -33.19
C SER A 152 29.92 -42.43 -34.55
N MET A 153 29.60 -41.76 -35.66
CA MET A 153 29.68 -42.33 -37.01
C MET A 153 31.09 -42.20 -37.61
N PRO A 154 31.42 -42.99 -38.65
CA PRO A 154 32.65 -42.82 -39.43
C PRO A 154 32.79 -41.40 -39.99
N ARG A 155 34.03 -40.90 -40.15
CA ARG A 155 34.31 -39.53 -40.60
C ARG A 155 33.67 -39.15 -41.95
N SER A 156 33.42 -40.13 -42.82
CA SER A 156 32.70 -39.95 -44.10
C SER A 156 31.27 -39.44 -43.92
N ASP A 157 30.62 -39.82 -42.84
CA ASP A 157 29.20 -39.57 -42.59
C ASP A 157 28.98 -38.47 -41.53
N GLN A 158 30.07 -37.93 -41.00
CA GLN A 158 30.03 -36.89 -39.96
C GLN A 158 29.54 -35.54 -40.49
N GLY A 159 29.66 -35.24 -41.78
CA GLY A 159 29.34 -33.93 -42.35
C GLY A 159 30.10 -32.77 -41.64
N ASN A 160 29.57 -31.55 -41.70
CA ASN A 160 30.26 -30.37 -41.16
C ASN A 160 29.87 -30.05 -39.69
N ILE A 161 30.25 -30.94 -38.77
CA ILE A 161 30.00 -30.80 -37.33
C ILE A 161 30.54 -29.47 -36.78
N ARG A 162 31.72 -29.04 -37.25
CA ARG A 162 32.35 -27.80 -36.77
C ARG A 162 31.51 -26.56 -37.08
N SER A 163 30.90 -26.50 -38.26
CA SER A 163 29.99 -25.41 -38.63
C SER A 163 28.72 -25.44 -37.79
N GLU A 164 28.13 -26.62 -37.60
CA GLU A 164 26.91 -26.80 -36.80
C GLU A 164 27.13 -26.42 -35.32
N VAL A 165 28.25 -26.83 -34.72
CA VAL A 165 28.62 -26.42 -33.35
C VAL A 165 28.87 -24.91 -33.26
N SER A 166 29.41 -24.29 -34.32
CA SER A 166 29.57 -22.83 -34.39
C SER A 166 28.23 -22.10 -34.42
N ILE A 167 27.25 -22.60 -35.19
CA ILE A 167 25.88 -22.06 -35.25
C ILE A 167 25.19 -22.26 -33.91
N LEU A 168 25.25 -23.47 -33.34
CA LEU A 168 24.69 -23.81 -32.04
C LEU A 168 25.22 -22.86 -30.98
N ARG A 169 26.54 -22.65 -30.90
CA ARG A 169 27.16 -21.71 -29.96
C ARG A 169 26.59 -20.30 -30.09
N LYS A 170 26.42 -19.78 -31.32
CA LYS A 170 25.84 -18.45 -31.57
C LYS A 170 24.39 -18.35 -31.10
N GLN A 171 23.62 -19.43 -31.19
CA GLN A 171 22.22 -19.50 -30.76
C GLN A 171 22.08 -19.72 -29.25
N LEU A 172 23.01 -20.44 -28.62
CA LEU A 172 22.98 -20.72 -27.18
C LEU A 172 23.28 -19.49 -26.33
N LEU A 173 24.06 -18.53 -26.82
CA LEU A 173 24.36 -17.30 -26.11
C LEU A 173 23.09 -16.46 -25.81
N PRO A 174 22.26 -16.07 -26.81
CA PRO A 174 21.02 -15.34 -26.55
C PRO A 174 20.02 -16.19 -25.75
N TYR A 175 19.90 -17.49 -26.04
CA TYR A 175 19.04 -18.39 -25.25
C TYR A 175 19.42 -18.41 -23.77
N THR A 176 20.71 -18.55 -23.46
CA THR A 176 21.22 -18.55 -22.07
C THR A 176 20.93 -17.22 -21.40
N LYS A 177 21.09 -16.11 -22.10
CA LYS A 177 20.75 -14.78 -21.58
C LYS A 177 19.26 -14.69 -21.21
N ASP A 178 18.38 -15.10 -22.10
CA ASP A 178 16.93 -15.01 -21.89
C ASP A 178 16.43 -15.97 -20.80
N LEU A 179 16.98 -17.19 -20.75
CA LEU A 179 16.74 -18.16 -19.70
C LEU A 179 17.09 -17.61 -18.31
N TYR A 180 18.29 -17.04 -18.15
CA TYR A 180 18.71 -16.45 -16.87
C TYR A 180 17.91 -15.18 -16.55
N GLY A 181 17.43 -14.47 -17.57
CA GLY A 181 16.45 -13.40 -17.40
C GLY A 181 15.13 -13.88 -16.77
N LYS A 182 14.67 -15.10 -17.07
CA LYS A 182 13.50 -15.74 -16.43
C LYS A 182 13.82 -16.35 -15.07
N ARG A 183 15.03 -16.89 -14.86
CA ARG A 183 15.48 -17.39 -13.54
C ARG A 183 15.65 -16.25 -12.52
N ARG A 184 15.88 -15.01 -12.98
CA ARG A 184 15.98 -13.82 -12.13
C ARG A 184 14.64 -13.46 -11.50
N THR A 185 14.64 -13.29 -10.18
CA THR A 185 13.53 -12.63 -9.47
C THR A 185 13.87 -11.15 -9.31
N ALA A 186 13.22 -10.28 -10.09
CA ALA A 186 13.38 -8.84 -9.92
C ALA A 186 12.44 -8.32 -8.83
N ALA A 187 12.94 -7.46 -7.94
CA ALA A 187 12.06 -6.66 -7.10
C ALA A 187 11.23 -5.75 -8.01
N THR A 188 9.90 -5.90 -7.96
CA THR A 188 8.97 -5.00 -8.66
C THR A 188 8.50 -3.88 -7.76
N HIS A 189 8.61 -4.06 -6.44
CA HIS A 189 8.28 -3.04 -5.46
C HIS A 189 9.36 -3.03 -4.36
N LEU A 190 9.73 -1.83 -3.93
CA LEU A 190 10.61 -1.59 -2.80
C LEU A 190 9.85 -0.84 -1.72
N PHE A 191 9.98 -1.27 -0.49
CA PHE A 191 9.46 -0.59 0.66
C PHE A 191 10.62 0.19 1.29
N VAL A 192 10.54 1.51 1.20
CA VAL A 192 11.61 2.41 1.63
C VAL A 192 11.21 3.06 2.94
N PHE A 193 12.00 2.81 3.98
CA PHE A 193 11.96 3.60 5.20
C PHE A 193 12.97 4.73 5.12
N MET A 194 12.50 5.95 5.34
CA MET A 194 13.32 7.14 5.40
C MET A 194 13.19 7.78 6.78
N ILE A 195 14.20 8.54 7.18
CA ILE A 195 14.10 9.48 8.29
C ILE A 195 14.09 10.90 7.76
N ALA A 196 13.32 11.77 8.39
CA ALA A 196 13.19 13.17 8.00
C ALA A 196 13.19 14.05 9.23
N ASP A 197 13.92 15.16 9.19
CA ASP A 197 13.83 16.20 10.21
C ASP A 197 12.37 16.72 10.30
N GLU A 198 11.92 17.02 11.51
CA GLU A 198 10.55 17.46 11.79
C GLU A 198 10.20 18.74 11.06
N LEU A 199 11.11 19.72 11.10
CA LEU A 199 10.91 21.03 10.50
C LEU A 199 11.24 21.03 9.00
N ARG A 200 12.00 20.04 8.53
CA ARG A 200 12.49 19.91 7.14
C ARG A 200 13.27 21.16 6.71
N ASN A 201 13.99 21.77 7.63
CA ASN A 201 14.70 23.02 7.37
C ASN A 201 16.01 22.84 6.60
N MET A 202 16.48 21.59 6.43
CA MET A 202 17.73 21.27 5.75
C MET A 202 17.54 20.17 4.69
N LYS A 203 18.22 20.33 3.55
CA LYS A 203 18.27 19.29 2.51
C LYS A 203 19.41 18.30 2.79
N PRO A 204 19.24 17.00 2.45
CA PRO A 204 18.01 16.39 1.93
C PRO A 204 16.92 16.30 3.01
N TYR A 205 15.66 16.60 2.64
CA TYR A 205 14.52 16.63 3.58
C TYR A 205 14.12 15.25 4.12
N ALA A 206 14.62 14.18 3.51
CA ALA A 206 14.46 12.81 3.97
C ALA A 206 15.67 12.00 3.49
N VAL A 207 16.14 11.08 4.32
CA VAL A 207 17.27 10.19 4.01
C VAL A 207 16.79 8.74 4.11
N PRO A 208 17.00 7.91 3.07
CA PRO A 208 16.70 6.48 3.15
C PRO A 208 17.53 5.79 4.24
N ALA A 209 16.84 5.20 5.21
CA ALA A 209 17.44 4.49 6.33
C ALA A 209 17.42 2.96 6.11
N ARG A 210 16.38 2.44 5.44
CA ARG A 210 16.24 1.02 5.12
C ARG A 210 15.42 0.85 3.84
N VAL A 211 15.81 -0.10 3.00
CA VAL A 211 15.10 -0.46 1.77
C VAL A 211 14.87 -1.96 1.79
N LEU A 212 13.64 -2.39 1.50
CA LEU A 212 13.26 -3.80 1.50
C LEU A 212 12.52 -4.14 0.20
N PRO A 213 12.86 -5.23 -0.48
CA PRO A 213 11.99 -5.74 -1.54
C PRO A 213 10.69 -6.25 -0.93
N PHE A 214 9.56 -5.96 -1.59
CA PHE A 214 8.28 -6.52 -1.17
C PHE A 214 7.40 -6.88 -2.37
N LYS A 215 6.48 -7.81 -2.12
CA LYS A 215 5.38 -8.15 -3.04
C LYS A 215 4.03 -7.83 -2.41
N SER A 216 3.95 -8.04 -1.11
CA SER A 216 2.84 -7.67 -0.23
C SER A 216 3.40 -7.56 1.19
N ILE A 217 2.94 -6.57 1.95
CA ILE A 217 3.32 -6.40 3.35
C ILE A 217 2.05 -6.13 4.16
N SER A 218 1.93 -6.76 5.33
CA SER A 218 0.80 -6.50 6.23
C SER A 218 1.09 -5.28 7.10
N ASP A 219 0.03 -4.59 7.53
CA ASP A 219 0.14 -3.45 8.47
C ASP A 219 0.92 -3.83 9.74
N GLN A 220 0.71 -5.05 10.25
CA GLN A 220 1.48 -5.60 11.38
C GLN A 220 2.98 -5.64 11.08
N LYS A 221 3.37 -6.09 9.88
CA LYS A 221 4.78 -6.16 9.52
C LYS A 221 5.40 -4.77 9.34
N VAL A 222 4.63 -3.80 8.83
CA VAL A 222 5.06 -2.40 8.75
C VAL A 222 5.33 -1.85 10.16
N ARG A 223 4.43 -2.11 11.13
CA ARG A 223 4.63 -1.68 12.53
C ARG A 223 5.87 -2.31 13.18
N GLU A 224 6.13 -3.60 12.94
CA GLU A 224 7.35 -4.24 13.44
C GLU A 224 8.61 -3.55 12.89
N LEU A 225 8.63 -3.25 11.60
CA LEU A 225 9.77 -2.58 10.95
C LEU A 225 9.93 -1.13 11.41
N GLU A 226 8.83 -0.41 11.62
CA GLU A 226 8.82 0.91 12.26
C GLU A 226 9.43 0.84 13.67
N GLU A 227 9.02 -0.15 14.47
CA GLU A 227 9.52 -0.36 15.84
C GLU A 227 11.02 -0.64 15.85
N GLU A 228 11.51 -1.50 14.94
CA GLU A 228 12.94 -1.77 14.81
C GLU A 228 13.75 -0.49 14.53
N ILE A 229 13.27 0.36 13.63
CA ILE A 229 13.95 1.61 13.28
C ILE A 229 13.89 2.60 14.43
N ARG A 230 12.72 2.76 15.06
CA ARG A 230 12.54 3.65 16.22
C ARG A 230 13.41 3.22 17.39
N ASN A 231 13.52 1.92 17.66
CA ASN A 231 14.42 1.40 18.70
C ASN A 231 15.89 1.69 18.36
N ALA A 232 16.28 1.52 17.10
CA ALA A 232 17.64 1.86 16.66
C ALA A 232 17.94 3.36 16.81
N MET A 233 16.99 4.23 16.44
CA MET A 233 17.09 5.69 16.60
C MET A 233 17.20 6.10 18.07
N THR A 234 16.31 5.58 18.91
CA THR A 234 16.26 5.90 20.35
C THR A 234 17.53 5.42 21.05
N SER A 235 18.07 4.25 20.66
CA SER A 235 19.31 3.71 21.24
C SER A 235 20.55 4.58 21.02
N ILE A 236 20.52 5.48 20.04
CA ILE A 236 21.60 6.44 19.77
C ILE A 236 21.24 7.88 20.14
N GLY A 237 20.17 8.07 20.92
CA GLY A 237 19.75 9.39 21.43
C GLY A 237 18.96 10.25 20.44
N MET A 238 18.49 9.69 19.32
CA MET A 238 17.59 10.44 18.42
C MET A 238 16.17 10.47 18.97
N GLN A 239 15.55 11.65 18.87
CA GLN A 239 14.15 11.84 19.27
C GLN A 239 13.21 11.60 18.09
N VAL A 240 12.32 10.61 18.22
CA VAL A 240 11.36 10.24 17.18
C VAL A 240 10.00 10.86 17.48
N VAL A 241 9.49 11.68 16.56
CA VAL A 241 8.19 12.39 16.75
C VAL A 241 7.00 11.63 16.19
N GLY A 242 7.24 10.66 15.32
CA GLY A 242 6.15 9.90 14.74
C GLY A 242 6.50 9.16 13.46
N PHE A 243 5.45 8.58 12.88
CA PHE A 243 5.50 7.76 11.69
C PHE A 243 4.54 8.30 10.63
N VAL A 244 5.00 8.31 9.38
CA VAL A 244 4.24 8.74 8.22
C VAL A 244 4.26 7.64 7.18
N THR A 245 3.09 7.29 6.67
CA THR A 245 2.96 6.42 5.49
C THR A 245 2.27 7.14 4.37
N ASP A 246 2.43 6.60 3.16
CA ASP A 246 1.54 6.94 2.07
C ASP A 246 0.11 6.41 2.33
N GLY A 247 -0.83 6.81 1.47
CA GLY A 247 -2.25 6.58 1.64
C GLY A 247 -2.70 5.11 1.52
N GLU A 248 -1.80 4.16 1.25
CA GLU A 248 -2.14 2.74 1.06
C GLU A 248 -2.43 2.02 2.39
N PHE A 249 -1.81 2.42 3.50
CA PHE A 249 -1.95 1.76 4.81
C PHE A 249 -2.93 2.50 5.74
N SER A 250 -4.23 2.36 5.47
CA SER A 250 -5.29 3.06 6.23
C SER A 250 -5.31 2.80 7.74
N SER A 251 -5.11 1.56 8.18
CA SER A 251 -5.21 1.25 9.61
C SER A 251 -4.06 1.83 10.44
N LEU A 252 -2.89 2.05 9.81
CA LEU A 252 -1.72 2.66 10.45
C LEU A 252 -1.97 4.14 10.81
N ARG A 253 -2.93 4.79 10.15
CA ARG A 253 -3.29 6.21 10.36
C ARG A 253 -4.37 6.40 11.43
N THR A 254 -5.21 5.40 11.60
CA THR A 254 -6.44 5.51 12.42
C THR A 254 -6.30 4.81 13.77
N MET A 255 -5.38 3.83 13.84
CA MET A 255 -5.04 3.09 15.06
C MET A 255 -3.61 3.41 15.50
N GLY A 256 -3.43 3.79 16.77
CA GLY A 256 -2.13 3.87 17.42
C GLY A 256 -1.59 2.48 17.75
N LYS A 257 -0.62 2.41 18.65
CA LYS A 257 -0.10 1.13 19.15
C LYS A 257 -1.07 0.45 20.11
N SER A 258 -1.75 1.24 20.94
CA SER A 258 -2.59 0.74 22.05
C SER A 258 -4.07 1.08 21.89
N ARG A 259 -4.39 2.17 21.18
CA ARG A 259 -5.77 2.66 21.03
C ARG A 259 -6.04 3.32 19.68
N PRO A 260 -7.33 3.52 19.34
CA PRO A 260 -7.71 4.44 18.28
C PRO A 260 -7.12 5.84 18.52
N ILE A 261 -6.60 6.43 17.44
CA ILE A 261 -6.04 7.79 17.43
C ILE A 261 -6.81 8.72 16.50
N SER A 262 -7.74 8.20 15.70
CA SER A 262 -8.58 8.98 14.79
C SER A 262 -10.07 8.68 15.02
N ILE A 263 -10.89 9.73 14.90
CA ILE A 263 -12.35 9.61 14.89
C ILE A 263 -12.86 8.63 13.82
N ILE A 264 -12.12 8.49 12.71
CA ILE A 264 -12.44 7.56 11.62
C ILE A 264 -12.39 6.11 12.13
N GLN A 265 -11.42 5.76 12.98
CA GLN A 265 -11.36 4.43 13.58
C GLN A 265 -12.58 4.19 14.48
N LEU A 266 -12.92 5.17 15.32
CA LEU A 266 -14.07 5.07 16.23
C LEU A 266 -15.37 4.86 15.47
N ILE A 267 -15.56 5.59 14.36
CA ILE A 267 -16.71 5.41 13.46
C ILE A 267 -16.68 4.01 12.84
N SER A 268 -15.53 3.58 12.33
CA SER A 268 -15.37 2.25 11.70
C SER A 268 -15.71 1.13 12.68
N ASP A 269 -15.18 1.18 13.91
CA ASP A 269 -15.39 0.21 14.97
C ASP A 269 -16.86 0.17 15.41
N ALA A 270 -17.46 1.35 15.65
CA ALA A 270 -18.88 1.45 16.00
C ALA A 270 -19.78 0.89 14.90
N ARG A 271 -19.45 1.14 13.63
CA ARG A 271 -20.18 0.55 12.49
C ARG A 271 -19.99 -0.95 12.40
N ALA A 272 -18.79 -1.47 12.65
CA ALA A 272 -18.52 -2.90 12.65
C ALA A 272 -19.31 -3.64 13.74
N GLU A 273 -19.33 -3.09 14.95
CA GLU A 273 -20.07 -3.61 16.09
C GLU A 273 -21.59 -3.56 15.87
N ALA A 274 -22.10 -2.45 15.32
CA ALA A 274 -23.50 -2.35 14.91
C ALA A 274 -23.86 -3.37 13.82
N ARG A 275 -22.99 -3.59 12.82
CA ARG A 275 -23.18 -4.62 11.78
C ARG A 275 -23.27 -6.02 12.38
N ALA A 276 -22.43 -6.34 13.36
CA ALA A 276 -22.41 -7.65 14.03
C ALA A 276 -23.65 -7.90 14.92
N THR A 277 -24.26 -6.86 15.49
CA THR A 277 -25.41 -6.99 16.39
C THR A 277 -26.71 -7.24 15.60
N SER A 278 -27.48 -8.31 15.87
CA SER A 278 -28.71 -8.57 15.10
C SER A 278 -29.76 -7.46 15.24
N VAL A 279 -30.55 -7.23 14.19
CA VAL A 279 -31.56 -6.14 14.16
C VAL A 279 -32.59 -6.30 15.29
N LYS A 280 -33.09 -7.53 15.52
CA LYS A 280 -34.00 -7.85 16.62
C LYS A 280 -33.41 -7.51 17.99
N ARG A 281 -32.10 -7.68 18.16
CA ARG A 281 -31.41 -7.35 19.40
C ARG A 281 -31.27 -5.84 19.57
N ILE A 282 -30.95 -5.10 18.50
CA ILE A 282 -30.94 -3.64 18.53
C ILE A 282 -32.33 -3.10 18.89
N GLU A 283 -33.38 -3.64 18.26
CA GLU A 283 -34.77 -3.29 18.55
C GLU A 283 -35.11 -3.52 20.03
N SER A 284 -34.71 -4.66 20.61
CA SER A 284 -34.94 -4.93 22.03
C SER A 284 -34.27 -3.94 22.99
N TYR A 285 -33.20 -3.25 22.57
CA TYR A 285 -32.58 -2.19 23.37
C TYR A 285 -33.35 -0.86 23.32
N LEU A 286 -34.22 -0.68 22.33
CA LEU A 286 -34.99 0.54 22.08
C LEU A 286 -36.46 0.40 22.51
N CYS A 287 -36.87 -0.76 23.02
CA CYS A 287 -38.25 -1.02 23.44
C CYS A 287 -38.36 -1.14 24.96
N LEU A 288 -39.47 -0.64 25.52
CA LEU A 288 -39.87 -0.89 26.90
C LEU A 288 -40.78 -2.12 27.00
N GLY A 289 -40.67 -2.84 28.11
CA GLY A 289 -41.59 -3.89 28.52
C GLY A 289 -42.85 -3.33 29.15
N ARG A 290 -43.79 -4.22 29.49
CA ARG A 290 -45.08 -3.85 30.10
C ARG A 290 -44.97 -3.19 31.47
N ASP A 291 -43.84 -3.39 32.14
CA ASP A 291 -43.47 -2.79 33.42
C ASP A 291 -42.87 -1.38 33.27
N GLY A 292 -42.76 -0.86 32.05
CA GLY A 292 -42.14 0.43 31.75
C GLY A 292 -40.61 0.42 31.82
N ASN A 293 -39.99 -0.75 32.00
CA ASN A 293 -38.53 -0.90 31.97
C ASN A 293 -38.03 -1.34 30.59
N PRO A 294 -36.79 -1.01 30.19
CA PRO A 294 -36.23 -1.51 28.93
C PRO A 294 -36.23 -3.03 28.86
N ILE A 295 -36.70 -3.60 27.75
CA ILE A 295 -36.71 -5.06 27.50
C ILE A 295 -35.28 -5.61 27.61
N CYS A 296 -34.32 -4.91 27.03
CA CYS A 296 -32.90 -5.17 27.20
C CYS A 296 -32.17 -3.84 27.39
N ARG A 297 -31.08 -3.85 28.18
CA ARG A 297 -30.25 -2.67 28.39
C ARG A 297 -28.95 -2.79 27.59
N HIS A 298 -28.51 -1.66 27.04
CA HIS A 298 -27.18 -1.51 26.45
C HIS A 298 -26.52 -0.25 27.03
N PRO A 299 -25.27 -0.32 27.52
CA PRO A 299 -24.61 0.83 28.17
C PRO A 299 -24.55 2.09 27.30
N ALA A 300 -24.39 1.93 25.98
CA ALA A 300 -24.30 3.05 25.04
C ALA A 300 -25.65 3.74 24.72
N ILE A 301 -26.80 3.14 25.08
CA ILE A 301 -28.12 3.65 24.70
C ILE A 301 -28.74 4.42 25.88
N PRO A 302 -28.96 5.74 25.76
CA PRO A 302 -29.56 6.53 26.81
C PRO A 302 -31.03 6.14 27.06
N LEU A 303 -31.39 5.95 28.33
CA LEU A 303 -32.77 5.63 28.73
C LEU A 303 -33.77 6.72 28.30
N VAL A 304 -33.33 7.98 28.23
CA VAL A 304 -34.16 9.10 27.77
C VAL A 304 -34.65 8.89 26.34
N ASP A 305 -33.81 8.37 25.44
CA ASP A 305 -34.19 8.16 24.05
C ASP A 305 -35.11 6.93 23.90
N VAL A 306 -34.94 5.91 24.74
CA VAL A 306 -35.85 4.74 24.80
C VAL A 306 -37.25 5.16 25.27
N ARG A 307 -37.32 5.98 26.33
CA ARG A 307 -38.60 6.52 26.83
C ARG A 307 -39.27 7.42 25.82
N TRP A 308 -38.50 8.32 25.20
CA TRP A 308 -38.99 9.20 24.14
C TRP A 308 -39.56 8.40 22.95
N LEU A 309 -38.88 7.33 22.54
CA LEU A 309 -39.37 6.47 21.45
C LEU A 309 -40.68 5.78 21.84
N HIS A 310 -40.79 5.29 23.09
CA HIS A 310 -42.01 4.69 23.60
C HIS A 310 -43.19 5.69 23.65
N GLU A 311 -42.94 6.92 24.10
CA GLU A 311 -43.95 8.00 24.08
C GLU A 311 -44.37 8.34 22.65
N CYS A 312 -43.42 8.45 21.72
CA CYS A 312 -43.70 8.75 20.30
C CYS A 312 -44.57 7.67 19.64
N VAL A 313 -44.38 6.40 19.99
CA VAL A 313 -45.17 5.29 19.43
C VAL A 313 -46.57 5.22 20.05
N ASN A 314 -46.73 5.62 21.31
CA ASN A 314 -47.97 5.51 22.08
C ASN A 314 -48.66 6.87 22.32
N GLU A 315 -48.36 7.89 21.51
CA GLU A 315 -48.89 9.25 21.68
C GLU A 315 -50.43 9.27 21.57
N ASP A 316 -51.09 9.97 22.50
CA ASP A 316 -52.56 10.05 22.57
C ASP A 316 -53.13 10.80 21.36
N GLY A 317 -53.79 10.06 20.46
CA GLY A 317 -54.57 10.60 19.34
C GLY A 317 -54.30 9.92 18.00
N VAL A 318 -53.02 9.62 17.68
CA VAL A 318 -52.63 8.83 16.49
C VAL A 318 -51.30 8.12 16.77
N PRO A 319 -51.31 6.79 17.00
CA PRO A 319 -50.08 6.02 17.19
C PRO A 319 -49.16 6.15 15.98
N VAL A 320 -47.92 6.58 16.19
CA VAL A 320 -46.90 6.62 15.13
C VAL A 320 -46.35 5.20 14.94
N PRO A 321 -46.39 4.63 13.72
CA PRO A 321 -45.79 3.32 13.47
C PRO A 321 -44.33 3.29 13.91
N PHE A 322 -43.90 2.20 14.55
CA PHE A 322 -42.53 2.07 15.07
C PHE A 322 -41.45 2.42 14.04
N GLN A 323 -41.67 2.04 12.77
CA GLN A 323 -40.78 2.40 11.67
C GLN A 323 -40.57 3.92 11.53
N GLU A 324 -41.66 4.69 11.56
CA GLU A 324 -41.62 6.15 11.46
C GLU A 324 -40.97 6.78 12.70
N ALA A 325 -41.29 6.25 13.89
CA ALA A 325 -40.68 6.71 15.14
C ALA A 325 -39.14 6.50 15.15
N ILE A 326 -38.67 5.39 14.56
CA ILE A 326 -37.24 5.10 14.40
C ILE A 326 -36.55 6.10 13.44
N PHE A 327 -37.18 6.47 12.32
CA PHE A 327 -36.62 7.51 11.45
C PHE A 327 -36.55 8.88 12.14
N ARG A 328 -37.58 9.23 12.92
CA ARG A 328 -37.57 10.46 13.74
C ARG A 328 -36.46 10.44 14.78
N LEU A 329 -36.24 9.29 15.45
CA LEU A 329 -35.14 9.13 16.39
C LEU A 329 -33.79 9.32 15.70
N GLN A 330 -33.58 8.70 14.55
CA GLN A 330 -32.36 8.88 13.75
C GLN A 330 -32.15 10.35 13.40
N ARG A 331 -33.20 11.05 12.95
CA ARG A 331 -33.11 12.47 12.58
C ARG A 331 -32.75 13.38 13.77
N ARG A 332 -33.27 13.07 14.96
CA ARG A 332 -32.97 13.78 16.22
C ARG A 332 -31.49 13.71 16.61
N MET A 333 -30.74 12.73 16.11
CA MET A 333 -29.30 12.60 16.39
C MET A 333 -28.42 13.60 15.66
N PHE A 334 -28.96 14.33 14.67
CA PHE A 334 -28.22 15.26 13.82
C PHE A 334 -28.74 16.70 13.97
N PRO A 335 -27.90 17.72 13.77
CA PRO A 335 -28.33 19.12 13.73
C PRO A 335 -29.48 19.36 12.73
N HIS A 336 -30.30 20.39 12.96
CA HIS A 336 -31.45 20.68 12.10
C HIS A 336 -31.07 20.91 10.63
N SER A 337 -29.87 21.40 10.34
CA SER A 337 -29.38 21.63 8.97
C SER A 337 -28.75 20.40 8.30
N HIS A 338 -28.71 19.26 8.97
CA HIS A 338 -28.03 18.05 8.47
C HIS A 338 -28.97 16.84 8.53
N ASP A 339 -29.23 16.26 7.37
CA ASP A 339 -29.96 15.01 7.30
C ASP A 339 -29.03 13.80 7.50
N PRO A 340 -29.53 12.71 8.11
CA PRO A 340 -28.77 11.49 8.27
C PRO A 340 -28.28 10.96 6.91
N TYR A 341 -26.98 10.68 6.81
CA TYR A 341 -26.46 10.02 5.61
C TYR A 341 -26.92 8.55 5.58
N PRO A 342 -27.38 8.03 4.42
CA PRO A 342 -27.85 6.65 4.33
C PRO A 342 -26.81 5.64 4.80
N TRP A 343 -27.26 4.58 5.49
CA TRP A 343 -26.35 3.56 6.00
C TRP A 343 -25.58 2.85 4.87
N VAL A 344 -26.25 2.63 3.74
CA VAL A 344 -25.67 2.10 2.50
C VAL A 344 -25.74 3.17 1.42
N THR A 345 -24.60 3.62 0.93
CA THR A 345 -24.51 4.65 -0.11
C THR A 345 -25.32 4.25 -1.35
N GLY A 346 -26.18 5.15 -1.82
CA GLY A 346 -27.00 4.96 -3.02
C GLY A 346 -28.25 4.09 -2.82
N LYS A 347 -28.62 3.77 -1.58
CA LYS A 347 -29.87 3.08 -1.25
C LYS A 347 -30.68 3.87 -0.24
N GLU A 348 -32.00 3.82 -0.37
CA GLU A 348 -32.90 4.33 0.67
C GLU A 348 -32.76 3.50 1.95
N ASP A 349 -32.90 4.16 3.10
CA ASP A 349 -32.82 3.48 4.39
C ASP A 349 -34.09 2.67 4.66
N THR A 350 -33.88 1.39 5.00
CA THR A 350 -34.90 0.51 5.55
C THR A 350 -34.91 0.62 7.07
N ILE A 351 -35.94 0.10 7.74
CA ILE A 351 -35.96 0.04 9.21
C ILE A 351 -34.71 -0.66 9.77
N SER A 352 -34.25 -1.73 9.10
CA SER A 352 -33.06 -2.48 9.46
C SER A 352 -31.79 -1.63 9.39
N THR A 353 -31.61 -0.87 8.29
CA THR A 353 -30.43 -0.03 8.11
C THR A 353 -30.46 1.20 9.01
N CYS A 354 -31.64 1.76 9.27
CA CYS A 354 -31.85 2.83 10.24
C CYS A 354 -31.48 2.39 11.66
N LEU A 355 -31.96 1.22 12.11
CA LEU A 355 -31.58 0.65 13.42
C LEU A 355 -30.06 0.44 13.55
N LYS A 356 -29.40 -0.01 12.48
CA LYS A 356 -27.93 -0.14 12.45
C LYS A 356 -27.23 1.22 12.56
N SER A 357 -27.74 2.24 11.88
CA SER A 357 -27.21 3.61 11.91
C SER A 357 -27.35 4.24 13.30
N ILE A 358 -28.51 4.10 13.93
CA ILE A 358 -28.79 4.53 15.32
C ILE A 358 -27.82 3.83 16.29
N MET A 359 -27.71 2.51 16.21
CA MET A 359 -26.80 1.74 17.08
C MET A 359 -25.35 2.17 16.92
N ALA A 360 -24.88 2.35 15.68
CA ALA A 360 -23.53 2.83 15.41
C ALA A 360 -23.28 4.23 16.00
N THR A 361 -24.29 5.11 15.95
CA THR A 361 -24.19 6.46 16.50
C THR A 361 -24.05 6.43 18.03
N TYR A 362 -24.86 5.62 18.72
CA TYR A 362 -24.73 5.43 20.17
C TYR A 362 -23.39 4.83 20.57
N LEU A 363 -22.96 3.76 19.88
CA LEU A 363 -21.65 3.13 20.12
C LEU A 363 -20.50 4.10 19.88
N PHE A 364 -20.58 4.93 18.84
CA PHE A 364 -19.59 5.96 18.57
C PHE A 364 -19.52 7.00 19.70
N ARG A 365 -20.66 7.55 20.12
CA ARG A 365 -20.74 8.51 21.23
C ARG A 365 -20.21 7.93 22.54
N GLU A 366 -20.52 6.67 22.81
CA GLU A 366 -20.01 5.95 23.98
C GLU A 366 -18.49 5.80 23.94
N LYS A 367 -17.93 5.35 22.81
CA LYS A 367 -16.48 5.23 22.66
C LYS A 367 -15.78 6.58 22.85
N VAL A 368 -16.33 7.67 22.31
CA VAL A 368 -15.80 9.03 22.53
C VAL A 368 -15.85 9.40 24.01
N ARG A 369 -16.97 9.14 24.69
CA ARG A 369 -17.14 9.41 26.12
C ARG A 369 -16.15 8.63 26.98
N SER A 370 -16.05 7.32 26.80
CA SER A 370 -15.11 6.47 27.55
C SER A 370 -13.66 6.89 27.32
N LEU A 371 -13.28 7.25 26.09
CA LEU A 371 -11.94 7.77 25.79
C LEU A 371 -11.68 9.11 26.47
N LYS A 372 -12.66 10.01 26.50
CA LYS A 372 -12.56 11.30 27.19
C LYS A 372 -12.38 11.14 28.71
N GLU A 373 -13.08 10.17 29.32
CA GLU A 373 -12.89 9.79 30.73
C GLU A 373 -11.45 9.31 31.01
N MET A 374 -10.76 8.76 30.01
CA MET A 374 -9.35 8.36 30.06
C MET A 374 -8.38 9.48 29.62
N GLY A 375 -8.85 10.72 29.45
CA GLY A 375 -8.03 11.86 29.04
C GLY A 375 -7.78 12.00 27.53
N VAL A 376 -8.49 11.23 26.70
CA VAL A 376 -8.35 11.25 25.23
C VAL A 376 -9.59 11.93 24.62
N ASP A 377 -9.47 13.23 24.32
CA ASP A 377 -10.63 14.04 23.93
C ASP A 377 -10.86 14.14 22.41
N PHE A 378 -11.71 13.26 21.86
CA PHE A 378 -12.19 13.33 20.47
C PHE A 378 -13.36 14.30 20.25
N THR A 379 -13.85 14.99 21.29
CA THR A 379 -14.92 16.00 21.13
C THR A 379 -14.39 17.31 20.54
N GLN A 380 -13.08 17.56 20.67
CA GLN A 380 -12.41 18.75 20.15
C GLN A 380 -11.46 18.47 18.99
N HIS A 381 -11.04 17.21 18.80
CA HIS A 381 -10.01 16.84 17.84
C HIS A 381 -10.40 15.62 17.01
N LEU A 382 -10.13 15.68 15.69
CA LEU A 382 -10.32 14.56 14.77
C LEU A 382 -9.25 13.47 14.95
N VAL A 383 -8.07 13.86 15.44
CA VAL A 383 -6.93 12.99 15.71
C VAL A 383 -6.36 13.35 17.07
N VAL A 384 -6.19 12.35 17.94
CA VAL A 384 -5.57 12.50 19.25
C VAL A 384 -4.38 11.52 19.33
N PRO A 385 -3.13 12.00 19.21
CA PRO A 385 -1.94 11.14 19.21
C PRO A 385 -1.77 10.42 20.54
N GLU A 386 -1.02 9.31 20.53
CA GLU A 386 -0.59 8.65 21.77
C GLU A 386 0.58 9.42 22.38
N THR A 387 0.80 9.22 23.68
CA THR A 387 1.97 9.75 24.38
C THR A 387 2.98 8.62 24.55
N ASP A 388 4.23 8.87 24.18
CA ASP A 388 5.33 7.96 24.44
C ASP A 388 5.55 7.87 25.96
N THR A 389 5.58 6.65 26.49
CA THR A 389 5.69 6.44 27.95
C THR A 389 7.09 6.73 28.49
N GLN A 390 8.12 6.76 27.64
CA GLN A 390 9.50 7.03 28.04
C GLN A 390 9.81 8.53 27.98
N THR A 391 9.37 9.21 26.91
CA THR A 391 9.68 10.63 26.70
C THR A 391 8.59 11.57 27.21
N GLY A 392 7.36 11.08 27.40
CA GLY A 392 6.20 11.91 27.71
C GLY A 392 5.71 12.76 26.55
N GLU A 393 6.28 12.61 25.34
CA GLU A 393 5.90 13.38 24.17
C GLU A 393 4.82 12.70 23.33
N PHE A 394 4.11 13.49 22.52
CA PHE A 394 3.15 12.95 21.57
C PHE A 394 3.84 12.24 20.40
N VAL A 395 3.43 11.00 20.15
CA VAL A 395 3.80 10.21 18.98
C VAL A 395 2.70 10.34 17.94
N HIS A 396 3.04 10.96 16.84
CA HIS A 396 2.10 11.21 15.77
C HIS A 396 2.13 10.10 14.72
N GLN A 397 0.97 9.61 14.33
CA GLN A 397 0.81 8.76 13.15
C GLN A 397 0.07 9.59 12.10
N ARG A 398 0.67 9.81 10.93
CA ARG A 398 0.15 10.74 9.91
C ARG A 398 0.15 10.12 8.52
N GLU A 399 -0.74 10.64 7.68
CA GLU A 399 -0.59 10.53 6.22
C GLU A 399 0.27 11.69 5.71
N ASP A 400 0.85 11.53 4.53
CA ASP A 400 1.18 12.71 3.72
C ASP A 400 -0.11 13.45 3.35
N HIS A 401 -0.51 14.43 4.18
CA HIS A 401 -1.78 15.17 4.12
C HIS A 401 -2.02 15.99 2.84
N ASN A 402 -1.08 15.91 1.90
CA ASN A 402 -1.13 16.51 0.58
C ASN A 402 -2.46 16.22 -0.14
N HIS A 403 -3.04 15.02 0.03
CA HIS A 403 -4.30 14.65 -0.61
C HIS A 403 -5.54 15.20 0.10
N LEU A 404 -5.53 15.26 1.43
CA LEU A 404 -6.64 15.82 2.22
C LEU A 404 -6.77 17.33 1.99
N LEU A 405 -5.65 18.06 2.01
CA LEU A 405 -5.60 19.50 1.71
C LEU A 405 -6.15 19.79 0.32
N LYS A 406 -5.74 19.03 -0.69
CA LYS A 406 -6.28 19.13 -2.05
C LYS A 406 -7.78 18.89 -2.09
N ARG A 407 -8.27 17.87 -1.37
CA ARG A 407 -9.70 17.52 -1.33
C ARG A 407 -10.55 18.59 -0.64
N ILE A 408 -10.08 19.12 0.50
CA ILE A 408 -10.75 20.21 1.23
C ILE A 408 -10.86 21.44 0.32
N ILE A 409 -9.76 21.86 -0.34
CA ILE A 409 -9.81 22.98 -1.27
C ILE A 409 -10.71 22.69 -2.46
N ASN A 410 -10.77 21.44 -2.94
CA ASN A 410 -11.68 21.10 -4.02
C ASN A 410 -13.16 21.26 -3.60
N CYS A 411 -13.55 20.73 -2.43
CA CYS A 411 -14.89 20.94 -1.87
C CYS A 411 -15.20 22.43 -1.63
N LEU A 412 -14.20 23.19 -1.16
CA LEU A 412 -14.28 24.65 -0.96
C LEU A 412 -14.59 25.38 -2.28
N ARG A 413 -13.91 25.01 -3.38
CA ARG A 413 -14.16 25.59 -4.73
C ARG A 413 -15.50 25.18 -5.31
N GLU A 414 -15.94 23.95 -5.05
CA GLU A 414 -17.24 23.43 -5.50
C GLU A 414 -18.42 23.99 -4.69
N GLY A 415 -18.16 24.87 -3.70
CA GLY A 415 -19.20 25.47 -2.87
C GLY A 415 -19.88 24.48 -1.93
N GLN A 416 -19.25 23.33 -1.68
CA GLN A 416 -19.83 22.24 -0.89
C GLN A 416 -19.64 22.43 0.63
N ILE A 417 -19.07 23.56 1.06
CA ILE A 417 -18.86 23.88 2.48
C ILE A 417 -19.87 24.96 2.90
N PRO A 418 -20.95 24.60 3.62
CA PRO A 418 -21.97 25.55 4.04
C PRO A 418 -21.42 26.60 5.02
N GLY A 419 -21.91 27.83 4.93
CA GLY A 419 -21.52 28.93 5.85
C GLY A 419 -20.16 29.55 5.55
N LEU A 420 -19.50 29.15 4.47
CA LEU A 420 -18.23 29.69 4.03
C LEU A 420 -18.41 31.05 3.33
N ASP A 421 -17.75 32.10 3.82
CA ASP A 421 -17.74 33.40 3.14
C ASP A 421 -16.76 33.38 1.96
N LEU A 422 -17.30 33.35 0.74
CA LEU A 422 -16.52 33.30 -0.49
C LEU A 422 -15.72 34.58 -0.77
N ARG A 423 -16.00 35.69 -0.07
CA ARG A 423 -15.25 36.96 -0.21
C ARG A 423 -13.77 36.81 0.15
N TYR A 424 -13.41 35.82 0.98
CA TYR A 424 -12.02 35.54 1.32
C TYR A 424 -11.16 35.12 0.13
N PHE A 425 -11.73 34.44 -0.87
CA PHE A 425 -10.99 34.09 -2.07
C PHE A 425 -10.65 35.31 -2.93
N ARG A 426 -11.60 36.23 -3.03
CA ARG A 426 -11.39 37.53 -3.68
C ARG A 426 -10.28 38.29 -2.95
N ASP A 427 -10.34 38.33 -1.62
CA ASP A 427 -9.36 39.08 -0.82
C ASP A 427 -7.95 38.45 -0.92
N ALA A 428 -7.85 37.12 -0.91
CA ALA A 428 -6.58 36.40 -1.12
C ALA A 428 -6.00 36.63 -2.53
N LEU A 429 -6.84 36.76 -3.56
CA LEU A 429 -6.42 37.10 -4.92
C LEU A 429 -5.89 38.54 -5.07
N HIS A 430 -6.33 39.44 -4.18
CA HIS A 430 -5.89 40.83 -4.19
C HIS A 430 -4.76 41.12 -3.20
N ASP A 431 -4.36 40.15 -2.37
CA ASP A 431 -3.21 40.27 -1.47
C ASP A 431 -1.91 39.85 -2.19
N PRO A 432 -1.00 40.81 -2.48
CA PRO A 432 0.24 40.52 -3.19
C PRO A 432 1.20 39.62 -2.39
N ASN A 433 0.99 39.46 -1.08
CA ASN A 433 1.86 38.66 -0.20
C ASN A 433 1.52 37.16 -0.22
N THR A 434 0.34 36.78 -0.71
CA THR A 434 -0.07 35.36 -0.74
C THR A 434 0.66 34.57 -1.83
N GLY A 435 1.06 35.24 -2.91
CA GLY A 435 1.63 34.61 -4.10
C GLY A 435 0.71 33.56 -4.73
N LEU A 436 -0.62 33.72 -4.58
CA LEU A 436 -1.64 32.90 -5.23
C LEU A 436 -2.04 33.51 -6.58
N THR A 437 -2.05 32.71 -7.65
CA THR A 437 -2.55 33.17 -8.97
C THR A 437 -4.05 32.91 -9.11
N TYR A 438 -4.67 33.58 -10.07
CA TYR A 438 -6.07 33.34 -10.44
C TYR A 438 -6.35 31.86 -10.74
N GLU A 439 -5.45 31.21 -11.48
CA GLU A 439 -5.54 29.80 -11.86
C GLU A 439 -5.35 28.87 -10.66
N ALA A 440 -4.48 29.23 -9.71
CA ALA A 440 -4.27 28.49 -8.47
C ALA A 440 -5.48 28.60 -7.54
N THR A 441 -6.15 29.76 -7.48
CA THR A 441 -7.35 29.95 -6.65
C THR A 441 -8.57 29.27 -7.25
N THR A 442 -8.79 29.42 -8.56
CA THR A 442 -9.95 28.86 -9.27
C THR A 442 -9.82 27.38 -9.64
N GLY A 443 -8.63 26.79 -9.48
CA GLY A 443 -8.39 25.37 -9.76
C GLY A 443 -8.22 25.04 -11.24
N ARG A 444 -7.87 26.02 -12.08
CA ARG A 444 -7.54 25.79 -13.50
C ARG A 444 -6.20 25.08 -13.69
N ASN A 445 -5.29 25.17 -12.72
CA ASN A 445 -4.04 24.43 -12.70
C ASN A 445 -4.15 23.13 -11.88
N LYS A 446 -3.30 22.14 -12.20
CA LYS A 446 -3.13 20.95 -11.36
C LYS A 446 -2.76 21.38 -9.95
N GLN A 447 -3.57 20.98 -8.99
CA GLN A 447 -3.50 21.50 -7.64
C GLN A 447 -2.21 21.09 -6.92
N SER A 448 -1.45 22.10 -6.48
CA SER A 448 -0.25 21.92 -5.67
C SER A 448 -0.58 22.05 -4.17
N VAL A 449 0.23 21.41 -3.33
CA VAL A 449 0.09 21.49 -1.87
C VAL A 449 0.42 22.89 -1.35
N PRO A 450 1.49 23.56 -1.80
CA PRO A 450 1.78 24.93 -1.37
C PRO A 450 0.64 25.91 -1.64
N ASP A 451 -0.06 25.77 -2.78
CA ASP A 451 -1.23 26.62 -3.08
C ASP A 451 -2.40 26.30 -2.15
N CYS A 452 -2.63 25.02 -1.81
CA CYS A 452 -3.63 24.64 -0.83
C CYS A 452 -3.34 25.23 0.55
N GLU A 453 -2.08 25.16 1.00
CA GLU A 453 -1.66 25.72 2.30
C GLU A 453 -1.85 27.24 2.31
N LYS A 454 -1.44 27.95 1.26
CA LYS A 454 -1.66 29.39 1.11
C LYS A 454 -3.13 29.78 1.07
N LEU A 455 -4.02 28.94 0.53
CA LEU A 455 -5.47 29.19 0.54
C LEU A 455 -6.09 29.00 1.94
N ILE A 456 -5.53 28.11 2.76
CA ILE A 456 -6.02 27.80 4.13
C ILE A 456 -5.32 28.64 5.20
N SER A 457 -4.14 29.19 4.94
CA SER A 457 -3.37 29.98 5.93
C SER A 457 -4.06 31.30 6.34
N PRO A 458 -4.72 32.05 5.45
CA PRO A 458 -5.54 33.20 5.84
C PRO A 458 -6.71 32.80 6.76
N TRP A 459 -7.19 31.55 6.63
CA TRP A 459 -8.25 30.96 7.44
C TRP A 459 -7.80 30.69 8.88
N SER A 460 -6.56 30.20 9.09
CA SER A 460 -6.06 29.86 10.43
C SER A 460 -5.74 31.09 11.30
N HIS A 461 -5.26 32.19 10.71
CA HIS A 461 -4.92 33.40 11.47
C HIS A 461 -6.13 34.20 11.98
N ARG A 462 -7.34 34.06 11.40
CA ARG A 462 -8.54 34.82 11.81
C ARG A 462 -9.57 34.01 12.60
N LEU A 463 -9.48 32.69 12.63
CA LEU A 463 -10.26 31.84 13.55
C LEU A 463 -9.81 31.97 15.02
N HIS A 464 -8.63 32.56 15.27
CA HIS A 464 -8.15 32.91 16.61
C HIS A 464 -8.28 34.40 16.95
N GLY A 465 -8.93 35.19 16.08
CA GLY A 465 -9.00 36.64 16.20
C GLY A 465 -10.41 37.20 16.13
N ASN A 466 -11.35 36.58 16.85
CA ASN A 466 -12.61 37.21 17.28
C ASN A 466 -13.06 36.52 18.59
N GLN A 467 -12.46 36.94 19.69
CA GLN A 467 -13.19 37.19 20.94
C GLN A 467 -13.50 38.67 21.01
#